data_AF-A0A7R8XG34-F1
#
_entry.id   AF-A0A7R8XG34-F1
#
_cell.length_a   1.000
_cell.length_b   1.000
_cell.length_c   1.000
_cell.angle_alpha   90.00
_cell.angle_beta   90.00
_cell.angle_gamma   90.00
#
_symmetry.space_group_name_H-M   'P 1'
#
loop_
_entity.id
_entity.type
_entity.pdbx_description
1 polymer ?
#
loop_
_entity_poly.entity_id
_entity_poly.type
_entity_poly.pdbx_seq_one_letter_code
_entity_poly.pdbx_strand_id
1 'polypeptide(L)'
;MKVVEQYVKNFLDVYQREPKFLFTFQGMLSHDDYNRIGAVDNDFLVFLQWLNDSGHLNNTLLIVMSDHGHRQDLFEYITRDALKYTAVGQKAIFLAKIKKFAEFRATHQGKMEERMPFFSFRFPSWFHQKYPKAMANFRRNVELLSTPFDIHETLLNVIHFKGEDHRNDVEQRALSLFAPIPVERTCGNAFIEPHWCACLHWKPIPNFKVDPMVQRVAQHVINTIDEFNQNSGGQDLCARLQLGDTLWAAVFHSSPKLLEFKKTVDKDGFVAELDSQSATKASYIIYQVSVRASPGEGLFEASITHHIDSDSLHVKMEDIGRINKYGPQARCLSDRLEHLRKFCYCLHD
;
A
#
# COMPACT_ATOMS: atom_id res chain seq x y z
N MET A 1 13.12 21.32 -6.39
CA MET A 1 13.13 21.39 -4.92
C MET A 1 13.87 22.63 -4.39
N LYS A 2 15.14 22.86 -4.75
CA LYS A 2 16.00 23.93 -4.21
C LYS A 2 15.41 25.34 -4.14
N VAL A 3 14.61 25.76 -5.13
CA VAL A 3 13.98 27.10 -5.13
C VAL A 3 12.95 27.24 -4.00
N VAL A 4 12.12 26.22 -3.80
CA VAL A 4 11.11 26.25 -2.73
C VAL A 4 11.79 26.18 -1.37
N GLU A 5 12.80 25.32 -1.22
CA GLU A 5 13.59 25.26 0.01
C GLU A 5 14.24 26.61 0.32
N GLN A 6 14.80 27.29 -0.69
CA GLN A 6 15.39 28.61 -0.49
C GLN A 6 14.35 29.64 -0.06
N TYR A 7 13.13 29.58 -0.60
CA TYR A 7 12.04 30.45 -0.16
C TYR A 7 11.67 30.18 1.30
N VAL A 8 11.59 28.91 1.70
CA VAL A 8 11.34 28.52 3.10
C VAL A 8 12.45 29.01 4.02
N LYS A 9 13.73 28.83 3.62
CA LYS A 9 14.89 29.31 4.37
C LYS A 9 14.79 30.82 4.61
N ASN A 10 14.60 31.59 3.54
CA ASN A 10 14.47 33.04 3.62
C ASN A 10 13.28 33.47 4.51
N PHE A 11 12.13 32.81 4.38
CA PHE A 11 10.95 33.11 5.20
C PHE A 11 11.21 32.86 6.69
N LEU A 12 11.82 31.73 7.04
CA LEU A 12 12.14 31.40 8.43
C LEU A 12 13.20 32.33 9.03
N ASP A 13 14.20 32.73 8.23
CA ASP A 13 15.28 33.62 8.66
C ASP A 13 14.82 35.07 8.83
N VAL A 14 13.88 35.55 8.00
CA VAL A 14 13.34 36.92 8.10
C VAL A 14 12.38 37.04 9.30
N TYR A 15 11.51 36.06 9.49
CA TYR A 15 10.43 36.16 10.48
C TYR A 15 10.73 35.42 11.79
N GLN A 16 11.97 35.38 12.27
CA GLN A 16 12.37 34.51 13.41
C GLN A 16 11.49 34.64 14.66
N ARG A 17 11.05 35.86 15.00
CA ARG A 17 10.35 36.16 16.26
C ARG A 17 8.82 36.19 16.16
N GLU A 18 8.28 36.10 14.94
CA GLU A 18 6.84 36.15 14.72
C GLU A 18 6.23 34.73 14.71
N PRO A 19 5.04 34.54 15.29
CA PRO A 19 4.23 33.35 15.06
C PRO A 19 3.94 33.22 13.57
N LYS A 20 4.17 32.03 13.01
CA LYS A 20 4.06 31.80 11.58
C LYS A 20 3.52 30.41 11.29
N PHE A 21 2.70 30.33 10.26
CA PHE A 21 2.24 29.08 9.67
C PHE A 21 2.79 29.01 8.24
N LEU A 22 3.44 27.89 7.92
CA LEU A 22 4.03 27.65 6.61
C LEU A 22 3.50 26.31 6.10
N PHE A 23 2.97 26.32 4.88
CA PHE A 23 2.54 25.14 4.16
C PHE A 23 3.22 25.13 2.79
N THR A 24 3.95 24.06 2.49
CA THR A 24 4.59 23.87 1.18
C THR A 24 4.22 22.51 0.62
N PHE A 25 3.83 22.47 -0.64
CA PHE A 25 3.44 21.24 -1.34
C PHE A 25 4.39 20.98 -2.51
N GLN A 26 4.94 19.76 -2.60
CA GLN A 26 5.89 19.35 -3.63
C GLN A 26 5.33 18.19 -4.46
N GLY A 27 4.63 18.51 -5.54
CA GLY A 27 4.08 17.48 -6.45
C GLY A 27 5.03 17.07 -7.59
N MET A 28 5.88 17.98 -8.09
CA MET A 28 6.57 17.81 -9.38
C MET A 28 7.56 16.64 -9.47
N LEU A 29 8.02 16.10 -8.34
CA LEU A 29 9.07 15.09 -8.29
C LEU A 29 8.55 13.67 -8.05
N SER A 30 7.33 13.53 -7.53
CA SER A 30 6.71 12.25 -7.18
C SER A 30 5.42 11.97 -7.94
N HIS A 31 4.78 13.01 -8.52
CA HIS A 31 3.45 12.88 -9.14
C HIS A 31 3.49 12.11 -10.48
N ASP A 32 4.54 12.27 -11.29
CA ASP A 32 4.59 11.72 -12.66
C ASP A 32 5.71 10.69 -12.90
N ASP A 33 6.72 10.60 -12.02
CA ASP A 33 7.89 9.70 -12.20
C ASP A 33 8.56 9.36 -10.86
N TYR A 34 8.33 8.14 -10.37
CA TYR A 34 8.91 7.65 -9.11
C TYR A 34 10.46 7.65 -9.11
N ASN A 35 11.10 7.50 -10.27
CA ASN A 35 12.57 7.45 -10.35
C ASN A 35 13.23 8.77 -9.95
N ARG A 36 12.48 9.86 -9.90
CA ARG A 36 12.97 11.19 -9.51
C ARG A 36 12.98 11.40 -8.01
N ILE A 37 12.30 10.57 -7.22
CA ILE A 37 12.27 10.68 -5.76
C ILE A 37 13.67 10.47 -5.18
N GLY A 38 14.41 9.48 -5.68
CA GLY A 38 15.80 9.22 -5.23
C GLY A 38 16.78 10.36 -5.51
N ALA A 39 16.51 11.20 -6.52
CA ALA A 39 17.36 12.36 -6.83
C ALA A 39 17.22 13.50 -5.81
N VAL A 40 16.20 13.43 -4.96
CA VAL A 40 15.73 14.51 -4.09
C VAL A 40 16.06 14.20 -2.63
N ASP A 41 16.27 12.93 -2.30
CA ASP A 41 16.49 12.44 -0.94
C ASP A 41 17.63 13.18 -0.23
N ASN A 42 18.78 13.33 -0.89
CA ASN A 42 19.94 14.04 -0.31
C ASN A 42 19.68 15.54 -0.12
N ASP A 43 19.01 16.20 -1.08
CA ASP A 43 18.68 17.63 -0.96
C ASP A 43 17.71 17.85 0.23
N PHE A 44 16.72 16.95 0.40
CA PHE A 44 15.75 17.04 1.50
C PHE A 44 16.40 16.77 2.85
N LEU A 45 17.31 15.78 2.92
CA LEU A 45 18.12 15.52 4.11
C LEU A 45 18.92 16.76 4.53
N VAL A 46 19.61 17.40 3.58
CA VAL A 46 20.39 18.62 3.83
C VAL A 46 19.47 19.77 4.31
N PHE A 47 18.27 19.88 3.77
CA PHE A 47 17.29 20.86 4.23
C PHE A 47 16.84 20.61 5.68
N LEU A 48 16.55 19.36 6.05
CA LEU A 48 16.19 18.98 7.42
C LEU A 48 17.34 19.21 8.41
N GLN A 49 18.59 18.91 8.01
CA GLN A 49 19.78 19.21 8.79
C GLN A 49 19.92 20.72 9.02
N TRP A 50 19.76 21.53 7.98
CA TRP A 50 19.81 22.99 8.11
C TRP A 50 18.76 23.52 9.09
N LEU A 51 17.50 23.04 9.01
CA LEU A 51 16.43 23.43 9.94
C LEU A 51 16.80 23.13 11.41
N ASN A 52 17.47 22.00 11.64
CA ASN A 52 17.94 21.60 12.96
C ASN A 52 19.10 22.48 13.44
N ASP A 53 20.14 22.61 12.62
CA ASP A 53 21.41 23.25 13.00
C ASP A 53 21.27 24.77 13.16
N SER A 54 20.37 25.39 12.40
CA SER A 54 20.02 26.81 12.56
C SER A 54 19.13 27.09 13.78
N GLY A 55 18.64 26.04 14.45
CA GLY A 55 17.75 26.16 15.60
C GLY A 55 16.29 26.46 15.26
N HIS A 56 15.89 26.50 13.98
CA HIS A 56 14.50 26.73 13.58
C HIS A 56 13.55 25.69 14.14
N LEU A 57 14.02 24.44 14.30
CA LEU A 57 13.22 23.39 14.91
C LEU A 57 13.03 23.55 16.42
N ASN A 58 13.78 24.40 17.13
CA ASN A 58 13.68 24.49 18.59
C ASN A 58 12.30 24.94 19.08
N ASN A 59 11.56 25.69 18.25
CA ASN A 59 10.21 26.18 18.55
C ASN A 59 9.19 25.85 17.44
N THR A 60 9.46 24.84 16.61
CA THR A 60 8.61 24.50 15.46
C THR A 60 8.07 23.08 15.59
N LEU A 61 6.75 22.94 15.40
CA LEU A 61 6.12 21.68 15.04
C LEU A 61 6.29 21.48 13.52
N LEU A 62 7.11 20.52 13.13
CA LEU A 62 7.31 20.15 11.73
C LEU A 62 6.43 18.94 11.40
N ILE A 63 5.70 19.03 10.28
CA ILE A 63 4.93 17.92 9.72
C ILE A 63 5.46 17.65 8.32
N VAL A 64 5.86 16.41 8.07
CA VAL A 64 6.19 15.90 6.74
C VAL A 64 5.09 14.94 6.35
N MET A 65 4.40 15.19 5.24
CA MET A 65 3.23 14.41 4.88
C MET A 65 3.10 14.17 3.37
N SER A 66 2.31 13.16 3.03
CA SER A 66 1.82 12.86 1.68
C SER A 66 0.31 12.79 1.75
N ASP A 67 -0.38 13.44 0.81
CA ASP A 67 -1.85 13.50 0.73
C ASP A 67 -2.48 12.17 0.33
N HIS A 68 -1.71 11.30 -0.32
CA HIS A 68 -2.03 9.92 -0.64
C HIS A 68 -0.74 9.09 -0.74
N GLY A 69 -0.85 7.77 -0.78
CA GLY A 69 0.24 6.87 -1.20
C GLY A 69 0.39 6.87 -2.72
N HIS A 70 1.10 5.91 -3.30
CA HIS A 70 1.50 6.04 -4.71
C HIS A 70 0.31 6.07 -5.70
N ARG A 71 0.27 7.11 -6.56
CA ARG A 71 -0.66 7.30 -7.67
C ARG A 71 0.13 7.36 -8.98
N GLN A 72 0.00 6.42 -9.92
CA GLN A 72 0.37 6.72 -11.33
C GLN A 72 -0.70 6.37 -12.37
N ASP A 73 -1.06 7.38 -13.17
CA ASP A 73 -1.81 7.32 -14.42
C ASP A 73 -0.82 7.56 -15.56
N LEU A 74 -1.03 6.91 -16.71
CA LEU A 74 -0.22 7.05 -17.92
C LEU A 74 -0.42 8.46 -18.54
N PHE A 75 0.66 9.21 -18.75
CA PHE A 75 0.72 10.19 -19.85
C PHE A 75 1.54 9.58 -21.00
N GLU A 76 0.86 9.26 -22.10
CA GLU A 76 1.50 8.98 -23.39
C GLU A 76 2.24 10.24 -23.88
N TYR A 77 3.53 10.10 -24.18
CA TYR A 77 4.12 10.89 -25.25
C TYR A 77 5.04 10.00 -26.10
N ILE A 78 4.63 9.79 -27.35
CA ILE A 78 5.45 9.21 -28.41
C ILE A 78 6.35 10.33 -28.96
N THR A 79 7.65 10.06 -29.12
CA THR A 79 8.35 10.37 -30.37
C THR A 79 9.55 9.45 -30.58
N ARG A 80 9.64 8.95 -31.82
CA ARG A 80 10.64 8.05 -32.39
C ARG A 80 11.92 8.80 -32.77
N ASP A 81 12.99 8.01 -32.90
CA ASP A 81 14.30 8.29 -33.53
C ASP A 81 15.23 9.21 -32.73
N ALA A 82 16.49 8.86 -32.42
CA ALA A 82 17.46 8.10 -33.21
C ALA A 82 18.52 7.37 -32.35
N LEU A 83 18.76 6.09 -32.68
CA LEU A 83 20.06 5.45 -32.51
C LEU A 83 21.12 6.21 -33.33
N LYS A 84 22.30 6.46 -32.75
CA LYS A 84 23.65 6.26 -33.35
C LYS A 84 24.72 7.05 -32.57
N TYR A 85 25.59 6.36 -31.83
CA TYR A 85 26.99 6.11 -32.19
C TYR A 85 27.77 5.50 -31.02
N THR A 86 28.71 4.66 -31.42
CA THR A 86 29.51 3.67 -30.70
C THR A 86 30.80 4.22 -30.08
N ALA A 87 31.30 3.48 -29.08
CA ALA A 87 32.66 3.40 -28.54
C ALA A 87 33.12 4.65 -27.77
N VAL A 88 33.39 4.59 -26.46
CA VAL A 88 34.40 3.76 -25.80
C VAL A 88 33.96 3.45 -24.35
N GLY A 89 34.01 2.18 -23.96
CA GLY A 89 33.91 1.74 -22.55
C GLY A 89 32.50 1.44 -22.03
N GLN A 90 31.90 0.32 -22.46
CA GLN A 90 30.55 -0.06 -22.03
C GLN A 90 30.52 -0.72 -20.64
N LYS A 91 30.05 0.04 -19.64
CA LYS A 91 29.11 -0.49 -18.65
C LYS A 91 27.74 -0.54 -19.32
N ALA A 92 27.14 -1.71 -19.48
CA ALA A 92 25.77 -1.84 -19.93
C ALA A 92 24.83 -1.56 -18.74
N ILE A 93 24.02 -0.50 -18.83
CA ILE A 93 22.84 -0.31 -17.97
C ILE A 93 21.62 -0.62 -18.84
N PHE A 94 20.87 -1.64 -18.46
CA PHE A 94 19.57 -1.94 -19.06
C PHE A 94 18.56 -0.87 -18.63
N LEU A 95 18.01 -0.11 -19.58
CA LEU A 95 16.79 0.66 -19.37
C LEU A 95 15.60 -0.26 -19.65
N ALA A 96 14.94 -0.72 -18.58
CA ALA A 96 13.66 -1.39 -18.68
C ALA A 96 12.58 -0.37 -19.05
N LYS A 97 11.85 -0.67 -20.13
CA LYS A 97 10.75 0.12 -20.66
C LYS A 97 9.56 0.03 -19.71
N ILE A 98 9.30 1.09 -18.94
CA ILE A 98 8.13 1.18 -18.06
C ILE A 98 6.89 1.46 -18.92
N LYS A 99 6.00 0.47 -19.03
CA LYS A 99 4.67 0.60 -19.66
C LYS A 99 3.49 0.24 -18.71
N LYS A 100 3.74 -0.04 -17.43
CA LYS A 100 2.77 -0.65 -16.50
C LYS A 100 2.57 0.17 -15.21
N PHE A 101 1.84 1.28 -15.25
CA PHE A 101 1.47 1.96 -14.01
C PHE A 101 0.00 2.40 -13.90
N ALA A 102 -0.72 2.73 -14.99
CA ALA A 102 -2.18 2.94 -14.90
C ALA A 102 -2.97 1.66 -14.53
N GLU A 103 -2.45 0.48 -14.87
CA GLU A 103 -3.01 -0.81 -14.42
C GLU A 103 -2.89 -0.99 -12.90
N PHE A 104 -1.87 -0.40 -12.24
CA PHE A 104 -1.66 -0.51 -10.80
C PHE A 104 -2.76 0.21 -10.00
N ARG A 105 -3.19 1.42 -10.39
CA ARG A 105 -4.31 2.12 -9.72
C ARG A 105 -5.64 1.37 -9.84
N ALA A 106 -5.84 0.60 -10.91
CA ALA A 106 -7.02 -0.25 -11.05
C ALA A 106 -6.96 -1.49 -10.13
N THR A 107 -5.77 -1.88 -9.66
CA THR A 107 -5.61 -2.99 -8.70
C THR A 107 -6.07 -2.59 -7.30
N HIS A 108 -6.44 -3.59 -6.51
CA HIS A 108 -6.76 -3.42 -5.10
C HIS A 108 -5.62 -2.73 -4.33
N GLN A 109 -4.34 -3.11 -4.57
CA GLN A 109 -3.19 -2.47 -3.92
C GLN A 109 -3.08 -1.00 -4.30
N GLY A 110 -3.22 -0.63 -5.58
CA GLY A 110 -3.19 0.77 -5.99
C GLY A 110 -4.35 1.59 -5.43
N LYS A 111 -5.55 1.00 -5.31
CA LYS A 111 -6.71 1.62 -4.63
C LYS A 111 -6.53 1.74 -3.12
N MET A 112 -5.71 0.91 -2.49
CA MET A 112 -5.34 1.04 -1.07
C MET A 112 -4.28 2.10 -0.89
N GLU A 113 -3.21 2.06 -1.68
CA GLU A 113 -2.11 3.03 -1.57
C GLU A 113 -2.60 4.44 -1.91
N GLU A 114 -3.48 4.59 -2.89
CA GLU A 114 -4.14 5.87 -3.18
C GLU A 114 -4.95 6.43 -2.00
N ARG A 115 -5.41 5.58 -1.07
CA ARG A 115 -6.22 5.98 0.09
C ARG A 115 -5.42 6.12 1.38
N MET A 116 -4.12 5.80 1.36
CA MET A 116 -3.27 5.83 2.57
C MET A 116 -2.31 7.02 2.54
N PRO A 117 -2.69 8.18 3.11
CA PRO A 117 -1.76 9.29 3.30
C PRO A 117 -0.65 8.93 4.29
N PHE A 118 0.48 9.61 4.17
CA PHE A 118 1.61 9.48 5.09
C PHE A 118 1.72 10.74 5.95
N PHE A 119 2.01 10.59 7.25
CA PHE A 119 2.31 11.70 8.14
C PHE A 119 3.45 11.36 9.10
N SER A 120 4.38 12.30 9.25
CA SER A 120 5.45 12.28 10.23
C SER A 120 5.49 13.62 10.96
N PHE A 121 5.63 13.57 12.29
CA PHE A 121 5.59 14.74 13.16
C PHE A 121 6.88 14.86 13.96
N ARG A 122 7.42 16.09 14.05
CA ARG A 122 8.54 16.42 14.91
C ARG A 122 8.18 17.64 15.77
N PHE A 123 8.01 17.40 17.06
CA PHE A 123 7.71 18.43 18.06
C PHE A 123 9.01 19.04 18.62
N PRO A 124 8.98 20.28 19.13
CA PRO A 124 10.11 20.85 19.84
C PRO A 124 10.33 20.17 21.20
N SER A 125 11.60 20.06 21.62
CA SER A 125 11.98 19.31 22.83
C SER A 125 11.29 19.81 24.10
N TRP A 126 11.05 21.13 24.22
CA TRP A 126 10.34 21.70 25.36
C TRP A 126 8.88 21.24 25.44
N PHE A 127 8.24 20.95 24.30
CA PHE A 127 6.85 20.50 24.27
C PHE A 127 6.72 19.10 24.86
N HIS A 128 7.68 18.21 24.58
CA HIS A 128 7.76 16.90 25.22
C HIS A 128 7.89 16.99 26.74
N GLN A 129 8.68 17.94 27.23
CA GLN A 129 8.92 18.11 28.67
C GLN A 129 7.74 18.77 29.37
N LYS A 130 7.09 19.74 28.69
CA LYS A 130 5.99 20.53 29.25
C LYS A 130 4.66 19.79 29.20
N TYR A 131 4.42 18.96 28.18
CA TYR A 131 3.17 18.23 27.96
C TYR A 131 3.41 16.72 27.75
N PRO A 132 3.99 16.03 28.74
CA PRO A 132 4.40 14.64 28.61
C PRO A 132 3.22 13.69 28.40
N LYS A 133 2.05 13.97 28.98
CA LYS A 133 0.86 13.12 28.82
C LYS A 133 0.29 13.24 27.41
N ALA A 134 0.23 14.47 26.88
CA ALA A 134 -0.18 14.72 25.50
C ALA A 134 0.72 13.96 24.51
N MET A 135 2.04 13.96 24.74
CA MET A 135 2.98 13.23 23.89
C MET A 135 2.93 11.71 24.07
N ALA A 136 2.62 11.21 25.26
CA ALA A 136 2.38 9.79 25.48
C ALA A 136 1.14 9.30 24.71
N ASN A 137 0.05 10.08 24.74
CA ASN A 137 -1.15 9.80 23.96
C ASN A 137 -0.86 9.84 22.45
N PHE A 138 -0.15 10.88 21.99
CA PHE A 138 0.22 11.02 20.58
C PHE A 138 0.98 9.79 20.06
N ARG A 139 1.96 9.29 20.83
CA ARG A 139 2.72 8.08 20.46
C ARG A 139 1.87 6.82 20.51
N ARG A 140 0.98 6.68 21.49
CA ARG A 140 0.05 5.55 21.59
C ARG A 140 -0.88 5.47 20.37
N ASN A 141 -1.29 6.62 19.84
CA ASN A 141 -2.25 6.70 18.74
C ASN A 141 -1.68 6.27 17.38
N VAL A 142 -0.37 6.08 17.24
CA VAL A 142 0.30 5.71 15.97
C VAL A 142 -0.24 4.39 15.39
N GLU A 143 -0.63 3.44 16.25
CA GLU A 143 -1.14 2.13 15.83
C GLU A 143 -2.67 2.08 15.74
N LEU A 144 -3.35 3.23 15.90
CA LEU A 144 -4.81 3.33 15.92
C LEU A 144 -5.33 4.08 14.69
N LEU A 145 -6.60 3.81 14.36
CA LEU A 145 -7.28 4.49 13.25
C LEU A 145 -7.33 6.01 13.51
N SER A 146 -6.61 6.74 12.66
CA SER A 146 -6.59 8.19 12.63
C SER A 146 -6.86 8.69 11.21
N THR A 147 -7.29 9.95 11.11
CA THR A 147 -7.73 10.59 9.87
C THR A 147 -7.11 11.98 9.74
N PRO A 148 -7.09 12.57 8.53
CA PRO A 148 -6.70 13.97 8.36
C PRO A 148 -7.53 14.96 9.20
N PHE A 149 -8.78 14.62 9.54
CA PHE A 149 -9.61 15.45 10.42
C PHE A 149 -9.06 15.46 11.85
N ASP A 150 -8.53 14.33 12.33
CA ASP A 150 -7.85 14.27 13.63
C ASP A 150 -6.59 15.13 13.63
N ILE A 151 -5.87 15.22 12.51
CA ILE A 151 -4.72 16.13 12.36
C ILE A 151 -5.16 17.59 12.43
N HIS A 152 -6.24 17.95 11.72
CA HIS A 152 -6.81 19.29 11.77
C HIS A 152 -7.22 19.69 13.20
N GLU A 153 -7.94 18.82 13.91
CA GLU A 153 -8.32 19.05 15.31
C GLU A 153 -7.09 19.18 16.22
N THR A 154 -6.07 18.36 15.98
CA THR A 154 -4.79 18.47 16.69
C THR A 154 -4.12 19.82 16.45
N LEU A 155 -4.12 20.34 15.22
CA LEU A 155 -3.55 21.65 14.90
C LEU A 155 -4.35 22.80 15.53
N LEU A 156 -5.68 22.74 15.53
CA LEU A 156 -6.51 23.69 16.27
C LEU A 156 -6.20 23.65 17.76
N ASN A 157 -6.01 22.45 18.30
CA ASN A 157 -5.58 22.27 19.68
C ASN A 157 -4.19 22.89 19.93
N VAL A 158 -3.23 22.80 18.99
CA VAL A 158 -1.93 23.51 19.11
C VAL A 158 -2.10 25.02 19.18
N ILE A 159 -2.97 25.61 18.34
CA ILE A 159 -3.19 27.06 18.29
C ILE A 159 -3.86 27.56 19.59
N HIS A 160 -4.82 26.79 20.10
CA HIS A 160 -5.58 27.12 21.31
C HIS A 160 -5.30 26.12 22.43
N PHE A 161 -4.02 25.84 22.68
CA PHE A 161 -3.63 24.76 23.59
C PHE A 161 -4.00 25.08 25.04
N LYS A 162 -5.14 24.54 25.49
CA LYS A 162 -5.68 24.74 26.84
C LYS A 162 -5.16 23.71 27.86
N GLY A 163 -4.29 22.78 27.46
CA GLY A 163 -3.68 21.78 28.34
C GLY A 163 -4.14 20.35 28.07
N GLU A 164 -3.85 19.44 29.02
CA GLU A 164 -3.99 17.99 28.86
C GLU A 164 -5.37 17.42 29.24
N ASP A 165 -6.36 18.29 29.42
CA ASP A 165 -7.71 17.94 29.89
C ASP A 165 -8.71 17.69 28.76
N HIS A 166 -8.30 17.90 27.50
CA HIS A 166 -9.12 17.56 26.35
C HIS A 166 -9.37 16.04 26.31
N ARG A 167 -10.64 15.65 26.15
CA ARG A 167 -11.04 14.25 26.05
C ARG A 167 -11.69 14.03 24.69
N ASN A 168 -11.21 13.00 24.02
CA ASN A 168 -11.81 12.51 22.80
C ASN A 168 -13.11 11.78 23.13
N ASP A 169 -14.15 12.05 22.36
CA ASP A 169 -15.41 11.32 22.37
C ASP A 169 -15.49 10.55 21.05
N VAL A 170 -15.72 9.24 21.11
CA VAL A 170 -15.75 8.37 19.91
C VAL A 170 -16.84 8.77 18.90
N GLU A 171 -17.87 9.48 19.37
CA GLU A 171 -18.95 10.00 18.52
C GLU A 171 -18.54 11.25 17.72
N GLN A 172 -17.35 11.83 17.99
CA GLN A 172 -16.82 12.96 17.25
C GLN A 172 -16.04 12.50 16.01
N ARG A 173 -16.31 13.18 14.89
CA ARG A 173 -15.58 12.95 13.62
C ARG A 173 -14.08 13.20 13.74
N ALA A 174 -13.68 14.24 14.46
CA ALA A 174 -12.30 14.67 14.59
C ALA A 174 -11.89 14.62 16.05
N LEU A 175 -10.83 13.87 16.33
CA LEU A 175 -10.26 13.67 17.66
C LEU A 175 -8.88 14.29 17.73
N SER A 176 -8.56 14.96 18.83
CA SER A 176 -7.21 15.45 19.03
C SER A 176 -6.26 14.28 19.29
N LEU A 177 -5.13 14.23 18.59
CA LEU A 177 -4.09 13.23 18.82
C LEU A 177 -3.36 13.42 20.16
N PHE A 178 -3.58 14.54 20.87
CA PHE A 178 -3.06 14.74 22.22
C PHE A 178 -3.89 14.04 23.31
N ALA A 179 -5.06 13.51 22.96
CA ALA A 179 -5.86 12.64 23.80
C ALA A 179 -5.87 11.21 23.21
N PRO A 180 -6.12 10.16 24.03
CA PRO A 180 -6.17 8.80 23.51
C PRO A 180 -7.27 8.65 22.46
N ILE A 181 -6.96 8.03 21.33
CA ILE A 181 -7.99 7.52 20.41
C ILE A 181 -8.57 6.24 21.03
N PRO A 182 -9.91 6.09 21.11
CA PRO A 182 -10.54 4.85 21.57
C PRO A 182 -10.17 3.66 20.68
N VAL A 183 -9.87 2.51 21.28
CA VAL A 183 -9.43 1.30 20.55
C VAL A 183 -10.56 0.69 19.72
N GLU A 184 -11.79 0.95 20.16
CA GLU A 184 -13.05 0.57 19.52
C GLU A 184 -13.44 1.50 18.37
N ARG A 185 -12.67 2.56 18.09
CA ARG A 185 -13.00 3.51 17.02
C ARG A 185 -13.02 2.81 15.67
N THR A 186 -14.17 2.84 15.02
CA THR A 186 -14.37 2.29 13.67
C THR A 186 -14.31 3.38 12.61
N CYS A 187 -14.19 2.99 11.33
CA CYS A 187 -14.39 3.91 10.20
C CYS A 187 -15.74 4.65 10.30
N GLY A 188 -16.80 3.99 10.77
CA GLY A 188 -18.10 4.62 10.99
C GLY A 188 -18.06 5.73 12.04
N ASN A 189 -17.36 5.52 13.16
CA ASN A 189 -17.16 6.54 14.19
C ASN A 189 -16.29 7.71 13.70
N ALA A 190 -15.38 7.46 12.76
CA ALA A 190 -14.59 8.49 12.09
C ALA A 190 -15.35 9.18 10.94
N PHE A 191 -16.63 8.83 10.72
CA PHE A 191 -17.46 9.33 9.62
C PHE A 191 -16.77 9.08 8.27
N ILE A 192 -16.06 7.96 8.16
CA ILE A 192 -15.48 7.44 6.93
C ILE A 192 -16.48 6.47 6.36
N GLU A 193 -16.96 6.76 5.17
CA GLU A 193 -17.89 5.88 4.50
C GLU A 193 -17.23 4.51 4.24
N PRO A 194 -18.00 3.43 4.27
CA PRO A 194 -17.46 2.08 4.14
C PRO A 194 -16.65 1.82 2.87
N HIS A 195 -16.86 2.62 1.82
CA HIS A 195 -16.12 2.54 0.57
C HIS A 195 -14.75 3.26 0.58
N TRP A 196 -14.52 4.12 1.57
CA TRP A 196 -13.23 4.79 1.84
C TRP A 196 -12.45 4.13 2.97
N CYS A 197 -13.06 3.19 3.71
CA CYS A 197 -12.44 2.51 4.83
C CYS A 197 -11.34 1.52 4.36
N ALA A 198 -10.09 1.76 4.76
CA ALA A 198 -8.93 0.94 4.41
C ALA A 198 -8.71 -0.29 5.31
N CYS A 199 -9.57 -0.54 6.31
CA CYS A 199 -9.42 -1.67 7.24
C CYS A 199 -9.73 -3.02 6.55
N LEU A 200 -8.69 -3.84 6.34
CA LEU A 200 -8.74 -5.17 5.70
C LEU A 200 -9.41 -6.23 6.61
N HIS A 201 -10.25 -7.11 6.06
CA HIS A 201 -10.76 -8.31 6.78
C HIS A 201 -10.67 -9.59 5.93
N TRP A 202 -9.67 -10.43 6.20
CA TRP A 202 -9.63 -11.82 5.75
C TRP A 202 -10.46 -12.69 6.69
N LYS A 203 -11.44 -13.41 6.14
CA LYS A 203 -12.27 -14.33 6.90
C LYS A 203 -11.87 -15.78 6.58
N PRO A 204 -11.36 -16.56 7.55
CA PRO A 204 -11.10 -17.98 7.34
C PRO A 204 -12.37 -18.69 6.87
N ILE A 205 -12.23 -19.61 5.91
CA ILE A 205 -13.36 -20.42 5.41
C ILE A 205 -13.42 -21.72 6.22
N PRO A 206 -14.45 -21.94 7.06
CA PRO A 206 -14.62 -23.22 7.74
C PRO A 206 -14.85 -24.34 6.73
N ASN A 207 -14.38 -25.55 7.02
CA ASN A 207 -14.54 -26.73 6.15
C ASN A 207 -13.98 -26.56 4.72
N PHE A 208 -12.97 -25.70 4.55
CA PHE A 208 -12.34 -25.42 3.25
C PHE A 208 -11.87 -26.67 2.46
N LYS A 209 -11.56 -27.78 3.15
CA LYS A 209 -11.16 -29.05 2.50
C LYS A 209 -12.26 -29.69 1.66
N VAL A 210 -13.53 -29.40 1.94
CA VAL A 210 -14.69 -29.96 1.21
C VAL A 210 -15.47 -28.89 0.45
N ASP A 211 -15.08 -27.61 0.59
CA ASP A 211 -15.70 -26.51 -0.13
C ASP A 211 -15.38 -26.59 -1.63
N PRO A 212 -16.37 -26.75 -2.53
CA PRO A 212 -16.12 -26.94 -3.96
C PRO A 212 -15.39 -25.77 -4.61
N MET A 213 -15.65 -24.55 -4.14
CA MET A 213 -15.02 -23.35 -4.69
C MET A 213 -13.57 -23.26 -4.24
N VAL A 214 -13.28 -23.55 -2.97
CA VAL A 214 -11.90 -23.63 -2.48
C VAL A 214 -11.12 -24.71 -3.21
N GLN A 215 -11.71 -25.90 -3.43
CA GLN A 215 -11.03 -26.96 -4.18
C GLN A 215 -10.75 -26.55 -5.63
N ARG A 216 -11.69 -25.85 -6.29
CA ARG A 216 -11.49 -25.29 -7.63
C ARG A 216 -10.36 -24.25 -7.66
N VAL A 217 -10.32 -23.36 -6.66
CA VAL A 217 -9.27 -22.34 -6.50
C VAL A 217 -7.90 -22.99 -6.26
N ALA A 218 -7.82 -23.94 -5.34
CA ALA A 218 -6.61 -24.67 -5.03
C ALA A 218 -6.06 -25.43 -6.26
N GLN A 219 -6.94 -26.09 -7.00
CA GLN A 219 -6.57 -26.79 -8.22
C GLN A 219 -6.09 -25.82 -9.30
N HIS A 220 -6.74 -24.67 -9.45
CA HIS A 220 -6.34 -23.64 -10.41
C HIS A 220 -4.92 -23.15 -10.14
N VAL A 221 -4.55 -22.92 -8.87
CA VAL A 221 -3.16 -22.53 -8.49
C VAL A 221 -2.15 -23.56 -8.99
N ILE A 222 -2.37 -24.84 -8.72
CA ILE A 222 -1.41 -25.88 -9.14
C ILE A 222 -1.35 -26.00 -10.66
N ASN A 223 -2.49 -25.93 -11.34
CA ASN A 223 -2.53 -25.95 -12.81
C ASN A 223 -1.74 -24.78 -13.40
N THR A 224 -1.88 -23.58 -12.85
CA THR A 224 -1.11 -22.40 -13.30
C THR A 224 0.39 -22.58 -13.09
N ILE A 225 0.81 -23.15 -11.95
CA ILE A 225 2.23 -23.47 -11.70
C ILE A 225 2.74 -24.51 -12.71
N ASP A 226 1.97 -25.57 -12.94
CA ASP A 226 2.31 -26.63 -13.90
C ASP A 226 2.46 -26.06 -15.31
N GLU A 227 1.45 -25.33 -15.79
CA GLU A 227 1.46 -24.68 -17.10
C GLU A 227 2.65 -23.73 -17.25
N PHE A 228 2.99 -22.96 -16.20
CA PHE A 228 4.15 -22.08 -16.22
C PHE A 228 5.46 -22.86 -16.36
N ASN A 229 5.65 -23.94 -15.59
CA ASN A 229 6.82 -24.80 -15.69
C ASN A 229 6.97 -25.37 -17.11
N GLN A 230 5.87 -25.83 -17.69
CA GLN A 230 5.85 -26.52 -18.98
C GLN A 230 6.03 -25.55 -20.15
N ASN A 231 5.50 -24.34 -20.07
CA ASN A 231 5.56 -23.36 -21.16
C ASN A 231 6.77 -22.42 -21.11
N SER A 232 7.56 -22.45 -20.02
CA SER A 232 8.69 -21.52 -19.82
C SER A 232 10.06 -22.20 -19.87
N GLY A 233 10.16 -23.30 -20.64
CA GLY A 233 11.40 -24.05 -20.88
C GLY A 233 11.64 -25.25 -19.97
N GLY A 234 10.69 -25.57 -19.08
CA GLY A 234 10.78 -26.71 -18.16
C GLY A 234 10.08 -27.98 -18.64
N GLN A 235 9.56 -28.05 -19.87
CA GLN A 235 8.72 -29.17 -20.33
C GLN A 235 9.36 -30.57 -20.21
N ASP A 236 10.68 -30.66 -20.41
CA ASP A 236 11.43 -31.93 -20.33
C ASP A 236 12.22 -32.09 -19.03
N LEU A 237 12.17 -31.07 -18.16
CA LEU A 237 12.96 -30.99 -16.92
C LEU A 237 12.09 -31.10 -15.68
N CYS A 238 10.91 -30.47 -15.71
CA CYS A 238 9.98 -30.39 -14.60
C CYS A 238 8.90 -31.45 -14.72
N ALA A 239 8.68 -32.19 -13.62
CA ALA A 239 7.55 -33.09 -13.49
C ALA A 239 6.23 -32.32 -13.54
N ARG A 240 5.21 -33.00 -14.06
CA ARG A 240 3.84 -32.49 -14.04
C ARG A 240 3.32 -32.45 -12.62
N LEU A 241 2.87 -31.28 -12.17
CA LEU A 241 2.37 -31.05 -10.81
C LEU A 241 0.86 -31.27 -10.71
N GLN A 242 0.43 -31.79 -9.57
CA GLN A 242 -0.96 -32.03 -9.21
C GLN A 242 -1.23 -31.53 -7.78
N LEU A 243 -2.49 -31.20 -7.49
CA LEU A 243 -2.90 -30.80 -6.16
C LEU A 243 -2.86 -32.03 -5.23
N GLY A 244 -2.03 -31.96 -4.19
CA GLY A 244 -1.92 -32.98 -3.17
C GLY A 244 -2.91 -32.74 -2.01
N ASP A 245 -2.85 -31.57 -1.37
CA ASP A 245 -3.79 -31.21 -0.28
C ASP A 245 -4.00 -29.69 -0.24
N THR A 246 -5.17 -29.27 0.25
CA THR A 246 -5.41 -27.88 0.65
C THR A 246 -5.16 -27.78 2.15
N LEU A 247 -4.25 -26.90 2.55
CA LEU A 247 -3.80 -26.76 3.93
C LEU A 247 -4.56 -25.66 4.68
N TRP A 248 -4.96 -24.60 3.99
CA TRP A 248 -5.69 -23.47 4.56
C TRP A 248 -6.39 -22.66 3.47
N ALA A 249 -7.50 -21.99 3.82
CA ALA A 249 -8.16 -21.03 2.95
C ALA A 249 -8.87 -19.90 3.71
N ALA A 250 -8.87 -18.71 3.11
CA ALA A 250 -9.65 -17.55 3.55
C ALA A 250 -10.24 -16.81 2.35
N VAL A 251 -11.31 -16.07 2.60
CA VAL A 251 -11.93 -15.17 1.65
C VAL A 251 -11.77 -13.73 2.13
N PHE A 252 -11.45 -12.85 1.18
CA PHE A 252 -11.45 -11.43 1.38
C PHE A 252 -12.86 -10.88 1.15
N HIS A 253 -13.46 -10.26 2.16
CA HIS A 253 -14.76 -9.61 2.03
C HIS A 253 -14.61 -8.08 2.05
N SER A 254 -15.07 -7.44 0.99
CA SER A 254 -15.43 -6.02 1.01
C SER A 254 -16.61 -5.78 1.95
N SER A 255 -16.61 -4.65 2.67
CA SER A 255 -17.74 -4.27 3.52
C SER A 255 -19.05 -4.22 2.70
N PRO A 256 -20.17 -4.83 3.15
CA PRO A 256 -21.44 -4.82 2.42
C PRO A 256 -21.90 -3.42 2.02
N LYS A 257 -21.62 -2.44 2.88
CA LYS A 257 -21.98 -1.04 2.64
C LYS A 257 -21.17 -0.35 1.53
N LEU A 258 -19.99 -0.87 1.17
CA LEU A 258 -19.24 -0.42 -0.02
C LEU A 258 -19.96 -0.88 -1.30
N LEU A 259 -20.56 -2.08 -1.28
CA LEU A 259 -21.31 -2.61 -2.41
C LEU A 259 -22.66 -1.89 -2.59
N GLU A 260 -23.29 -1.45 -1.51
CA GLU A 260 -24.59 -0.76 -1.53
C GLU A 260 -24.55 0.70 -2.01
N PHE A 261 -23.37 1.28 -2.24
CA PHE A 261 -23.22 2.70 -2.63
C PHE A 261 -23.66 2.97 -4.07
N LYS A 262 -24.60 3.92 -4.26
CA LYS A 262 -25.14 4.30 -5.58
C LYS A 262 -24.67 5.66 -6.07
N LYS A 263 -24.80 6.69 -5.23
CA LYS A 263 -24.34 8.05 -5.51
C LYS A 263 -24.32 8.89 -4.25
N THR A 264 -23.58 9.99 -4.31
CA THR A 264 -23.73 11.10 -3.36
C THR A 264 -24.98 11.90 -3.71
N VAL A 265 -25.83 12.17 -2.73
CA VAL A 265 -27.09 12.93 -2.93
C VAL A 265 -26.98 14.40 -2.53
N ASP A 266 -25.90 14.77 -1.86
CA ASP A 266 -25.59 16.12 -1.40
C ASP A 266 -24.49 16.78 -2.26
N LYS A 267 -24.42 18.11 -2.21
CA LYS A 267 -23.48 18.91 -3.04
C LYS A 267 -22.03 18.77 -2.61
N ASP A 268 -21.82 18.34 -1.37
CA ASP A 268 -20.56 18.20 -0.65
C ASP A 268 -20.08 16.74 -0.56
N GLY A 269 -20.93 15.78 -0.91
CA GLY A 269 -20.53 14.39 -1.16
C GLY A 269 -20.49 13.48 0.08
N PHE A 270 -21.09 13.89 1.20
CA PHE A 270 -21.05 13.18 2.50
C PHE A 270 -22.28 12.32 2.76
N VAL A 271 -23.35 12.45 1.96
CA VAL A 271 -24.55 11.64 2.10
C VAL A 271 -24.63 10.66 0.94
N ALA A 272 -24.38 9.39 1.25
CA ALA A 272 -24.54 8.30 0.32
C ALA A 272 -26.00 7.85 0.24
N GLU A 273 -26.56 7.77 -0.97
CA GLU A 273 -27.71 6.92 -1.24
C GLU A 273 -27.20 5.47 -1.25
N LEU A 274 -27.50 4.73 -0.17
CA LEU A 274 -27.27 3.30 -0.09
C LEU A 274 -28.55 2.58 -0.53
N ASP A 275 -28.40 1.66 -1.48
CA ASP A 275 -29.51 0.91 -2.02
C ASP A 275 -29.17 -0.57 -1.99
N SER A 276 -29.71 -1.27 -1.00
CA SER A 276 -29.51 -2.71 -0.86
C SER A 276 -30.19 -3.52 -1.97
N GLN A 277 -31.18 -2.96 -2.66
CA GLN A 277 -31.82 -3.59 -3.82
C GLN A 277 -31.03 -3.35 -5.12
N SER A 278 -30.28 -2.26 -5.19
CA SER A 278 -29.37 -1.91 -6.29
C SER A 278 -27.89 -2.12 -5.94
N ALA A 279 -27.58 -2.87 -4.87
CA ALA A 279 -26.21 -3.04 -4.41
C ALA A 279 -25.35 -3.56 -5.56
N THR A 280 -24.26 -2.85 -5.84
CA THR A 280 -23.26 -3.25 -6.83
C THR A 280 -22.81 -4.65 -6.46
N LYS A 281 -23.21 -5.62 -7.27
CA LYS A 281 -22.74 -6.99 -7.09
C LYS A 281 -21.22 -6.95 -7.16
N ALA A 282 -20.56 -7.59 -6.19
CA ALA A 282 -19.13 -7.74 -6.26
C ALA A 282 -18.79 -8.39 -7.60
N SER A 283 -18.03 -7.71 -8.46
CA SER A 283 -17.65 -8.26 -9.75
C SER A 283 -16.56 -9.34 -9.61
N TYR A 284 -15.92 -9.41 -8.44
CA TYR A 284 -14.97 -10.44 -8.08
C TYR A 284 -14.89 -10.70 -6.57
N ILE A 285 -14.39 -11.88 -6.20
CA ILE A 285 -14.05 -12.29 -4.84
C ILE A 285 -12.55 -12.64 -4.82
N ILE A 286 -11.83 -12.29 -3.76
CA ILE A 286 -10.42 -12.72 -3.60
C ILE A 286 -10.36 -13.86 -2.58
N TYR A 287 -9.77 -14.97 -2.98
CA TYR A 287 -9.45 -16.10 -2.12
C TYR A 287 -7.96 -16.10 -1.82
N GLN A 288 -7.58 -16.52 -0.62
CA GLN A 288 -6.21 -16.89 -0.31
C GLN A 288 -6.20 -18.36 0.08
N VAL A 289 -5.29 -19.15 -0.50
CA VAL A 289 -5.15 -20.58 -0.19
C VAL A 289 -3.70 -20.93 0.06
N SER A 290 -3.47 -21.86 0.97
CA SER A 290 -2.22 -22.60 1.08
C SER A 290 -2.45 -24.02 0.57
N VAL A 291 -1.65 -24.46 -0.40
CA VAL A 291 -1.78 -25.74 -1.07
C VAL A 291 -0.47 -26.51 -1.05
N ARG A 292 -0.59 -27.83 -1.15
CA ARG A 292 0.54 -28.74 -1.32
C ARG A 292 0.50 -29.34 -2.72
N ALA A 293 1.62 -29.25 -3.44
CA ALA A 293 1.81 -29.88 -4.74
C ALA A 293 2.41 -31.29 -4.61
N SER A 294 2.05 -32.16 -5.54
CA SER A 294 2.65 -33.47 -5.76
C SER A 294 3.07 -33.62 -7.22
N PRO A 295 4.24 -34.18 -7.55
CA PRO A 295 5.29 -34.65 -6.64
C PRO A 295 6.10 -33.50 -6.00
N GLY A 296 6.94 -33.82 -5.01
CA GLY A 296 7.89 -32.88 -4.40
C GLY A 296 7.41 -32.21 -3.10
N GLU A 297 6.16 -32.44 -2.68
CA GLU A 297 5.57 -31.92 -1.44
C GLU A 297 5.75 -30.40 -1.30
N GLY A 298 5.60 -29.69 -2.41
CA GLY A 298 5.81 -28.26 -2.47
C GLY A 298 4.67 -27.49 -1.83
N LEU A 299 4.97 -26.65 -0.85
CA LEU A 299 3.97 -25.83 -0.20
C LEU A 299 3.92 -24.45 -0.86
N PHE A 300 2.74 -24.06 -1.30
CA PHE A 300 2.50 -22.80 -1.98
C PHE A 300 1.38 -22.03 -1.31
N GLU A 301 1.55 -20.72 -1.18
CA GLU A 301 0.49 -19.79 -0.81
C GLU A 301 0.20 -18.89 -2.01
N ALA A 302 -1.08 -18.66 -2.28
CA ALA A 302 -1.51 -17.85 -3.41
C ALA A 302 -2.76 -17.04 -3.08
N SER A 303 -2.84 -15.85 -3.70
CA SER A 303 -4.07 -15.05 -3.77
C SER A 303 -4.70 -15.17 -5.17
N ILE A 304 -6.00 -15.48 -5.22
CA ILE A 304 -6.72 -15.77 -6.45
C ILE A 304 -7.92 -14.86 -6.56
N THR A 305 -8.06 -14.20 -7.70
CA THR A 305 -9.23 -13.39 -8.02
C THR A 305 -10.24 -14.25 -8.76
N HIS A 306 -11.45 -14.40 -8.22
CA HIS A 306 -12.59 -15.03 -8.88
C HIS A 306 -13.52 -13.95 -9.42
N HIS A 307 -13.60 -13.79 -10.73
CA HIS A 307 -14.55 -12.87 -11.36
C HIS A 307 -15.93 -13.53 -11.42
N ILE A 308 -16.90 -12.98 -10.68
CA ILE A 308 -18.21 -13.61 -10.50
C ILE A 308 -18.97 -13.68 -11.82
N ASP A 309 -18.98 -12.60 -12.59
CA ASP A 309 -19.80 -12.49 -13.81
C ASP A 309 -19.37 -13.45 -14.93
N SER A 310 -18.07 -13.73 -15.02
CA SER A 310 -17.50 -14.64 -16.02
C SER A 310 -17.21 -16.04 -15.46
N ASP A 311 -17.44 -16.23 -14.17
CA ASP A 311 -17.01 -17.40 -13.40
C ASP A 311 -15.55 -17.82 -13.67
N SER A 312 -14.66 -16.83 -13.85
CA SER A 312 -13.26 -17.06 -14.19
C SER A 312 -12.33 -16.86 -12.99
N LEU A 313 -11.32 -17.72 -12.88
CA LEU A 313 -10.27 -17.60 -11.88
C LEU A 313 -9.04 -16.97 -12.53
N HIS A 314 -8.44 -16.02 -11.84
CA HIS A 314 -7.21 -15.37 -12.25
C HIS A 314 -6.21 -15.36 -11.10
N VAL A 315 -5.01 -15.86 -11.38
CA VAL A 315 -3.86 -15.84 -10.48
C VAL A 315 -2.62 -15.51 -11.31
N LYS A 316 -1.77 -14.62 -10.82
CA LYS A 316 -0.49 -14.32 -11.47
C LYS A 316 0.60 -15.13 -10.80
N MET A 317 1.62 -15.53 -11.57
CA MET A 317 2.79 -16.24 -11.01
C MET A 317 3.56 -15.42 -9.96
N GLU A 318 3.38 -14.10 -9.97
CA GLU A 318 3.92 -13.14 -8.99
C GLU A 318 3.25 -13.32 -7.62
N ASP A 319 1.97 -13.69 -7.61
CA ASP A 319 1.12 -13.82 -6.43
C ASP A 319 1.18 -15.23 -5.81
N ILE A 320 1.97 -16.14 -6.41
CA ILE A 320 2.21 -17.51 -5.93
C ILE A 320 3.59 -17.59 -5.27
N GLY A 321 3.59 -17.76 -3.95
CA GLY A 321 4.79 -17.92 -3.13
C GLY A 321 5.04 -19.38 -2.76
N ARG A 322 6.26 -19.88 -2.96
CA ARG A 322 6.71 -21.16 -2.37
C ARG A 322 7.11 -20.90 -0.91
N ILE A 323 6.42 -21.56 0.04
CA ILE A 323 6.61 -21.31 1.47
C ILE A 323 7.52 -22.33 2.18
N ASN A 324 7.89 -23.44 1.52
CA ASN A 324 8.90 -24.37 2.01
C ASN A 324 10.14 -24.43 1.10
N LYS A 325 11.30 -24.79 1.68
CA LYS A 325 12.57 -24.89 0.96
C LYS A 325 12.48 -25.95 -0.16
N TYR A 326 12.82 -25.59 -1.39
CA TYR A 326 12.83 -26.50 -2.54
C TYR A 326 14.11 -27.35 -2.63
N GLY A 327 15.25 -26.85 -2.12
CA GLY A 327 16.48 -27.65 -1.96
C GLY A 327 16.97 -28.29 -3.27
N PRO A 328 17.33 -29.59 -3.28
CA PRO A 328 17.83 -30.28 -4.47
C PRO A 328 16.73 -30.58 -5.50
N GLN A 329 15.45 -30.38 -5.17
CA GLN A 329 14.34 -30.72 -6.07
C GLN A 329 14.34 -29.92 -7.39
N ALA A 330 15.06 -28.80 -7.45
CA ALA A 330 15.15 -27.94 -8.64
C ALA A 330 16.56 -27.96 -9.28
N ARG A 331 17.39 -28.97 -9.00
CA ARG A 331 18.81 -29.01 -9.38
C ARG A 331 19.04 -28.98 -10.89
N CYS A 332 18.22 -29.72 -11.65
CA CYS A 332 18.28 -29.80 -13.12
C CYS A 332 18.14 -28.45 -13.83
N LEU A 333 17.59 -27.42 -13.16
CA LEU A 333 17.37 -26.11 -13.75
C LEU A 333 18.66 -25.26 -13.83
N SER A 334 19.73 -25.66 -13.10
CA SER A 334 21.05 -25.00 -13.07
C SER A 334 20.93 -23.46 -13.04
N ASP A 335 21.88 -22.72 -13.62
CA ASP A 335 21.82 -21.26 -13.77
C ASP A 335 20.99 -20.81 -15.00
N ARG A 336 20.40 -21.75 -15.75
CA ARG A 336 19.76 -21.47 -17.05
C ARG A 336 18.27 -21.12 -16.94
N LEU A 337 17.58 -21.63 -15.92
CA LEU A 337 16.13 -21.44 -15.73
C LEU A 337 15.82 -21.10 -14.26
N GLU A 338 16.52 -20.11 -13.71
CA GLU A 338 16.43 -19.73 -12.30
C GLU A 338 14.99 -19.36 -11.88
N HIS A 339 14.21 -18.75 -12.78
CA HIS A 339 12.81 -18.37 -12.55
C HIS A 339 11.88 -19.56 -12.27
N LEU A 340 12.27 -20.78 -12.66
CA LEU A 340 11.50 -22.00 -12.41
C LEU A 340 11.85 -22.68 -11.10
N ARG A 341 12.95 -22.31 -10.43
CA ARG A 341 13.47 -23.06 -9.26
C ARG A 341 12.50 -23.12 -8.09
N LYS A 342 11.67 -22.09 -7.91
CA LYS A 342 10.64 -22.06 -6.86
C LYS A 342 9.46 -22.99 -7.14
N PHE A 343 9.26 -23.40 -8.39
CA PHE A 343 8.06 -24.07 -8.87
C PHE A 343 8.29 -25.49 -9.37
N CYS A 344 9.46 -25.75 -9.93
CA CYS A 344 9.77 -27.01 -10.59
C CYS A 344 10.16 -28.11 -9.59
N TYR A 345 9.68 -29.31 -9.86
CA TYR A 345 10.26 -30.55 -9.34
C TYR A 345 10.95 -31.28 -10.48
N CYS A 346 12.26 -31.47 -10.40
CA CYS A 346 13.06 -32.06 -11.46
C CYS A 346 12.75 -33.55 -11.65
N LEU A 347 12.63 -33.98 -12.92
CA LEU A 347 12.47 -35.38 -13.31
C LEU A 347 13.75 -36.19 -13.09
N HIS A 348 14.90 -35.57 -13.34
CA HIS A 348 16.25 -36.14 -13.26
C HIS A 348 17.21 -35.12 -12.65
N ASP A 349 18.32 -35.57 -12.07
CA ASP A 349 19.33 -34.71 -11.42
C ASP A 349 20.24 -33.96 -12.39
#